data_AF-A0AAV1LEH5-F1
#
_entry.id   AF-A0AAV1LEH5-F1
#
_cell.length_a   1.000
_cell.length_b   1.000
_cell.length_c   1.000
_cell.angle_alpha   90.00
_cell.angle_beta   90.00
_cell.angle_gamma   90.00
#
_symmetry.space_group_name_H-M   'P 1'
#
loop_
_entity.id
_entity.type
_entity.pdbx_description
1 polymer ?
#
loop_
_entity_poly.entity_id
_entity_poly.type
_entity_poly.pdbx_seq_one_letter_code
_entity_poly.pdbx_strand_id
1 'polypeptide(L)'
;MLKCVLMLVFALVATSISQQPDYYHDLHLPHDPPLYPVYHDAPVTQFSCAGRTIGYYADVQSGCQAFHFCWHQRVISTKLCTNGTLFNEQFQVCDHFYNVRCGSPYEDL
;
A
#
# COMPACT_ATOMS: atom_id res chain seq x y z
N MET A 1 37.98 3.15 39.89
CA MET A 1 38.17 2.12 38.84
C MET A 1 36.84 1.50 38.40
N LEU A 2 35.99 1.03 39.32
CA LEU A 2 34.68 0.42 39.01
C LEU A 2 33.69 1.32 38.22
N LYS A 3 33.66 2.63 38.50
CA LYS A 3 32.85 3.62 37.76
C LYS A 3 33.26 3.77 36.29
N CYS A 4 34.56 3.69 35.97
CA CYS A 4 35.02 3.79 34.59
C CYS A 4 34.70 2.54 33.78
N VAL A 5 34.82 1.35 34.41
CA VAL A 5 34.46 0.07 33.78
C VAL A 5 32.97 0.05 33.45
N LEU A 6 32.11 0.54 34.36
CA LEU A 6 30.68 0.60 34.13
C LEU A 6 30.31 1.54 32.96
N MET A 7 30.92 2.73 32.89
CA MET A 7 30.70 3.69 31.79
C MET A 7 31.15 3.14 30.43
N LEU A 8 32.26 2.41 30.39
CA LEU A 8 32.75 1.76 29.17
C LEU A 8 31.80 0.65 28.69
N VAL A 9 31.23 -0.13 29.62
CA VAL A 9 30.23 -1.16 29.28
C VAL A 9 28.95 -0.51 28.76
N PHE A 10 28.44 0.56 29.38
CA PHE A 10 27.27 1.29 28.88
C PHE A 10 27.50 1.90 27.50
N ALA A 11 28.70 2.41 27.21
CA ALA A 11 29.05 2.93 25.88
C ALA A 11 29.08 1.80 24.82
N LEU A 12 29.63 0.62 25.14
CA LEU A 12 29.65 -0.54 24.25
C LEU A 12 28.24 -1.11 24.00
N VAL A 13 27.38 -1.10 25.04
CA VAL A 13 25.97 -1.50 24.93
C VAL A 13 25.18 -0.47 24.11
N ALA A 14 25.44 0.83 24.27
CA ALA A 14 24.81 1.88 23.47
C ALA A 14 25.19 1.79 21.98
N THR A 15 26.44 1.41 21.65
CA THR A 15 26.87 1.21 20.25
C THR A 15 26.25 -0.02 19.58
N SER A 16 25.66 -0.95 20.33
CA SER A 16 25.03 -2.16 19.80
C SER A 16 23.50 -2.06 19.63
N ILE A 17 22.89 -0.89 19.90
CA ILE A 17 21.42 -0.71 19.92
C ILE A 17 20.88 0.10 18.72
N SER A 18 21.71 0.59 17.79
CA SER A 18 21.25 1.51 16.71
C SER A 18 21.03 0.88 15.33
N GLN A 19 20.51 -0.35 15.23
CA GLN A 19 20.02 -0.86 13.94
C GLN A 19 18.51 -0.69 13.89
N GLN A 20 18.05 0.55 13.62
CA GLN A 20 16.64 0.79 13.33
C GLN A 20 16.32 0.05 12.02
N PRO A 21 15.36 -0.88 11.99
CA PRO A 21 15.01 -1.59 10.77
C PRO A 21 14.53 -0.61 9.71
N ASP A 22 15.17 -0.62 8.54
CA ASP A 22 14.81 0.25 7.43
C ASP A 22 13.71 -0.38 6.58
N TYR A 23 12.48 -0.26 7.10
CA TYR A 23 11.29 -0.84 6.48
C TYR A 23 11.06 -0.35 5.05
N TYR A 24 11.44 0.89 4.72
CA TYR A 24 11.30 1.44 3.38
C TYR A 24 12.25 0.77 2.38
N HIS A 25 13.46 0.44 2.81
CA HIS A 25 14.39 -0.32 1.98
C HIS A 25 13.90 -1.77 1.76
N ASP A 26 13.32 -2.41 2.77
CA ASP A 26 12.81 -3.78 2.65
C ASP A 26 11.64 -3.89 1.66
N LEU A 27 10.85 -2.84 1.51
CA LEU A 27 9.69 -2.78 0.62
C LEU A 27 10.04 -2.87 -0.87
N HIS A 28 11.26 -2.49 -1.23
CA HIS A 28 11.78 -2.56 -2.60
C HIS A 28 12.41 -3.93 -2.92
N LEU A 29 12.60 -4.79 -1.92
CA LEU A 29 13.09 -6.15 -2.13
C LEU A 29 11.97 -7.06 -2.65
N PRO A 30 12.30 -8.15 -3.36
CA PRO A 30 11.32 -9.17 -3.71
C PRO A 30 10.74 -9.82 -2.45
N HIS A 31 9.41 -9.91 -2.38
CA HIS A 31 8.69 -10.60 -1.31
C HIS A 31 8.00 -11.85 -1.86
N ASP A 32 8.04 -12.94 -1.10
CA ASP A 32 7.30 -14.17 -1.35
C ASP A 32 6.54 -14.57 -0.07
N PRO A 33 5.20 -14.43 -0.02
CA PRO A 33 4.31 -13.97 -1.09
C PRO A 33 4.43 -12.45 -1.37
N PRO A 34 3.94 -11.96 -2.53
CA PRO A 34 3.89 -10.53 -2.83
C PRO A 34 3.10 -9.74 -1.77
N LEU A 35 3.54 -8.53 -1.47
CA LEU A 35 2.87 -7.62 -0.52
C LEU A 35 1.63 -6.92 -1.10
N TYR A 36 1.31 -7.17 -2.37
CA TYR A 36 0.20 -6.58 -3.11
C TYR A 36 -0.40 -7.61 -4.07
N PRO A 37 -1.66 -7.46 -4.52
CA PRO A 37 -2.29 -8.36 -5.47
C PRO A 37 -1.59 -8.36 -6.84
N VAL A 38 -1.50 -9.52 -7.47
CA VAL A 38 -0.86 -9.73 -8.78
C VAL A 38 -1.82 -10.39 -9.76
N TYR A 39 -2.99 -9.77 -9.97
CA TYR A 39 -3.99 -10.24 -10.91
C TYR A 39 -3.55 -10.02 -12.36
N HIS A 40 -3.77 -11.03 -13.20
CA HIS A 40 -3.59 -10.93 -14.65
C HIS A 40 -4.83 -10.35 -15.35
N ASP A 41 -6.01 -10.61 -14.78
CA ASP A 41 -7.31 -10.12 -15.22
C ASP A 41 -8.12 -9.64 -14.02
N ALA A 42 -9.00 -8.67 -14.21
CA ALA A 42 -9.79 -8.12 -13.12
C ALA A 42 -10.67 -9.22 -12.49
N PRO A 43 -10.57 -9.49 -11.17
CA PRO A 43 -11.38 -10.51 -10.53
C PRO A 43 -12.86 -10.09 -10.50
N VAL A 44 -13.75 -11.09 -10.41
CA VAL A 44 -15.17 -10.82 -10.16
C VAL A 44 -15.34 -10.42 -8.70
N THR A 45 -15.87 -9.22 -8.47
CA THR A 45 -16.11 -8.66 -7.13
C THR A 45 -17.56 -8.17 -7.01
N GLN A 46 -17.92 -7.71 -5.81
CA GLN A 46 -19.22 -7.09 -5.56
C GLN A 46 -19.21 -5.57 -5.79
N PHE A 47 -18.20 -5.03 -6.51
CA PHE A 47 -18.13 -3.61 -6.80
C PHE A 47 -19.39 -3.12 -7.54
N SER A 48 -19.86 -1.93 -7.17
CA SER A 48 -21.02 -1.29 -7.81
C SER A 48 -20.88 0.22 -7.89
N CYS A 49 -21.39 0.77 -8.99
CA CYS A 49 -21.53 2.21 -9.22
C CYS A 49 -22.83 2.80 -8.63
N ALA A 50 -23.64 1.99 -7.94
CA ALA A 50 -24.87 2.49 -7.30
C ALA A 50 -24.54 3.59 -6.28
N GLY A 51 -25.24 4.73 -6.38
CA GLY A 51 -25.01 5.89 -5.51
C GLY A 51 -23.71 6.68 -5.79
N ARG A 52 -22.93 6.30 -6.80
CA ARG A 52 -21.69 6.99 -7.19
C ARG A 52 -21.95 7.98 -8.32
N THR A 53 -21.22 9.08 -8.32
CA THR A 53 -21.20 10.06 -9.42
C THR A 53 -20.32 9.55 -10.58
N ILE A 54 -20.17 10.37 -11.62
CA ILE A 54 -19.18 10.09 -12.66
C ILE A 54 -17.77 10.12 -12.05
N GLY A 55 -16.93 9.13 -12.34
CA GLY A 55 -15.55 9.09 -11.82
C GLY A 55 -14.92 7.69 -11.84
N TYR A 56 -13.63 7.63 -11.50
CA TYR A 56 -12.93 6.36 -11.28
C TYR A 56 -12.92 6.00 -9.80
N TYR A 57 -13.15 4.72 -9.53
CA TYR A 57 -13.36 4.20 -8.19
C TYR A 57 -12.55 2.92 -7.97
N ALA A 58 -11.91 2.80 -6.81
CA ALA A 58 -11.13 1.64 -6.43
C ALA A 58 -12.03 0.44 -6.13
N ASP A 59 -11.60 -0.75 -6.57
CA ASP A 59 -12.18 -2.00 -6.12
C ASP A 59 -11.42 -2.55 -4.92
N VAL A 60 -11.98 -2.31 -3.73
CA VAL A 60 -11.39 -2.74 -2.46
C VAL A 60 -11.29 -4.26 -2.33
N GLN A 61 -12.20 -5.03 -2.96
CA GLN A 61 -12.14 -6.51 -2.90
C GLN A 61 -10.99 -7.06 -3.75
N SER A 62 -10.56 -6.34 -4.78
CA SER A 62 -9.35 -6.64 -5.55
C SER A 62 -8.06 -6.14 -4.87
N GLY A 63 -8.13 -5.69 -3.61
CA GLY A 63 -7.02 -5.00 -2.96
C GLY A 63 -6.61 -3.71 -3.67
N CYS A 64 -7.55 -3.07 -4.37
CA CYS A 64 -7.35 -1.85 -5.16
C CYS A 64 -6.43 -2.00 -6.37
N GLN A 65 -6.07 -3.21 -6.79
CA GLN A 65 -5.38 -3.38 -8.08
C GLN A 65 -6.33 -3.11 -9.24
N ALA A 66 -7.62 -3.49 -9.11
CA ALA A 66 -8.66 -3.12 -10.06
C ALA A 66 -9.32 -1.79 -9.69
N PHE A 67 -9.72 -1.06 -10.73
CA PHE A 67 -10.53 0.15 -10.62
C PHE A 67 -11.56 0.22 -11.75
N HIS A 68 -12.62 0.97 -11.50
CA HIS A 68 -13.77 1.06 -12.39
C HIS A 68 -14.10 2.50 -12.73
N PHE A 69 -14.41 2.76 -14.00
CA PHE A 69 -15.03 4.01 -14.41
C PHE A 69 -16.55 3.90 -14.28
N CYS A 70 -17.15 4.71 -13.41
CA CYS A 70 -18.59 4.81 -13.25
C CYS A 70 -19.16 5.97 -14.05
N TRP A 71 -20.28 5.75 -14.73
CA TRP A 71 -21.09 6.80 -15.34
C TRP A 71 -22.56 6.35 -15.38
N HIS A 72 -23.49 7.26 -15.08
CA HIS A 72 -24.92 6.94 -14.94
C HIS A 72 -25.19 5.72 -14.03
N GLN A 73 -24.47 5.61 -12.92
CA GLN A 73 -24.55 4.50 -11.96
C GLN A 73 -24.25 3.12 -12.56
N ARG A 74 -23.53 3.06 -13.67
CA ARG A 74 -23.08 1.84 -14.34
C ARG A 74 -21.57 1.81 -14.46
N VAL A 75 -20.99 0.61 -14.39
CA VAL A 75 -19.58 0.39 -14.74
C VAL A 75 -19.46 0.51 -16.26
N ILE A 76 -18.65 1.45 -16.72
CA ILE A 76 -18.35 1.67 -18.13
C ILE A 76 -17.09 0.94 -18.54
N SER A 77 -16.09 0.91 -17.66
CA SER A 77 -14.88 0.13 -17.88
C SER A 77 -14.26 -0.33 -16.57
N THR A 78 -13.54 -1.44 -16.64
CA THR A 78 -12.72 -1.99 -15.56
C THR A 78 -11.29 -2.07 -16.07
N LYS A 79 -10.33 -1.69 -15.22
CA LYS A 79 -8.90 -1.73 -15.52
C LYS A 79 -8.13 -2.25 -14.32
N LEU A 80 -6.95 -2.80 -14.59
CA LEU A 80 -5.96 -3.18 -13.59
C LEU A 80 -4.81 -2.19 -13.62
N CYS A 81 -4.35 -1.80 -12.44
CA CYS A 81 -3.01 -1.25 -12.26
C CYS A 81 -1.96 -2.35 -12.47
N THR A 82 -0.78 -1.96 -12.94
CA THR A 82 0.34 -2.88 -13.14
C THR A 82 0.84 -3.46 -11.82
N ASN A 83 1.49 -4.63 -11.87
CA ASN A 83 2.11 -5.23 -10.68
C ASN A 83 3.06 -4.22 -10.00
N GLY A 84 2.88 -4.05 -8.69
CA GLY A 84 3.61 -3.09 -7.86
C GLY A 84 2.86 -1.77 -7.62
N THR A 85 1.69 -1.61 -8.25
CA THR A 85 0.87 -0.39 -8.12
C THR A 85 -0.58 -0.71 -7.81
N LEU A 86 -1.24 0.16 -7.07
CA LEU A 86 -2.65 0.10 -6.72
C LEU A 86 -3.32 1.41 -7.11
N PHE A 87 -4.62 1.38 -7.36
CA PHE A 87 -5.36 2.58 -7.71
C PHE A 87 -5.55 3.47 -6.49
N ASN A 88 -4.93 4.63 -6.52
CA ASN A 88 -5.16 5.70 -5.58
C ASN A 88 -6.38 6.50 -6.04
N GLU A 89 -7.55 6.23 -5.44
CA GLU A 89 -8.80 6.90 -5.80
C GLU A 89 -8.76 8.41 -5.56
N GLN A 90 -7.98 8.89 -4.58
CA GLN A 90 -7.88 10.32 -4.34
C GLN A 90 -7.12 11.05 -5.46
N PHE A 91 -5.95 10.55 -5.84
CA PHE A 91 -5.13 11.16 -6.89
C PHE A 91 -5.50 10.68 -8.30
N GLN A 92 -6.45 9.75 -8.41
CA GLN A 92 -6.95 9.18 -9.67
C GLN A 92 -5.81 8.58 -10.53
N VAL A 93 -4.85 7.91 -9.89
CA VAL A 93 -3.64 7.35 -10.52
C VAL A 93 -3.31 5.99 -9.92
N CYS A 94 -2.65 5.11 -10.69
CA CYS A 94 -1.99 3.94 -10.14
C CYS A 94 -0.68 4.38 -9.47
N ASP A 95 -0.64 4.34 -8.14
CA ASP A 95 0.54 4.68 -7.34
C ASP A 95 1.16 3.41 -6.78
N HIS A 96 2.39 3.50 -6.30
CA HIS A 96 3.06 2.39 -5.62
C HIS A 96 2.21 1.86 -4.47
N PHE A 97 2.15 0.53 -4.34
CA PHE A 97 1.24 -0.14 -3.41
C PHE A 97 1.36 0.36 -1.95
N TYR A 98 2.53 0.83 -1.54
CA TYR A 98 2.81 1.35 -0.21
C TYR A 98 2.30 2.78 0.05
N ASN A 99 2.02 3.53 -1.02
CA ASN A 99 1.39 4.86 -0.96
C ASN A 99 -0.14 4.78 -0.93
N VAL A 100 -0.73 3.61 -1.21
CA VAL A 100 -2.18 3.46 -1.34
C VAL A 100 -2.80 2.87 -0.08
N ARG A 101 -3.82 3.53 0.45
CA ARG A 101 -4.63 3.04 1.57
C ARG A 101 -5.93 2.45 1.05
N CYS A 102 -5.86 1.20 0.58
CA CYS A 102 -6.99 0.54 -0.07
C CYS A 102 -8.22 0.44 0.85
N GLY A 103 -9.32 1.08 0.46
CA GLY A 103 -10.57 1.09 1.23
C GLY A 103 -10.58 2.03 2.44
N SER A 104 -9.51 2.80 2.68
CA SER A 104 -9.51 3.88 3.66
C SER A 104 -9.99 5.18 3.01
N PRO A 105 -11.01 5.85 3.56
CA PRO A 105 -11.36 7.21 3.15
C PRO A 105 -10.45 8.28 3.80
N TYR A 106 -9.56 7.88 4.70
CA TYR A 106 -8.63 8.80 5.38
C TYR A 106 -7.27 8.75 4.70
N GLU A 107 -6.85 9.89 4.16
CA GLU A 107 -5.46 10.21 3.91
C GLU A 107 -4.78 10.55 5.23
N ASP A 108 -3.57 10.02 5.40
CA ASP A 108 -2.53 10.58 6.27
C ASP A 108 -3.00 11.04 7.67
N LEU A 109 -3.28 10.08 8.54
CA LEU A 109 -3.07 10.20 10.00
C LEU A 109 -2.01 9.18 10.43
#